data_AF-A0A120AGV1-F1
#
_entry.id   AF-A0A120AGV1-F1
#
_cell.length_a   1.000
_cell.length_b   1.000
_cell.length_c   1.000
_cell.angle_alpha   90.00
_cell.angle_beta   90.00
_cell.angle_gamma   90.00
#
_symmetry.space_group_name_H-M   'P 1'
#
loop_
_entity.id
_entity.type
_entity.pdbx_description
1 polymer ?
#
loop_
_entity_poly.entity_id
_entity_poly.type
_entity_poly.pdbx_seq_one_letter_code
_entity_poly.pdbx_strand_id
1 'polypeptide(L)'
;MNVPLDTVSSTPSASAPPRRGSNGWLWLLIVLLILGGGGWYGWREWQHRQARELAAEADADQRLDALDQRLSTLRTNQDAQNRRIVQADSTNRVLRDELHGIGQRAALIEDSVSKLADPDRHGAQAMRLDETELLLSLGQQRLLIAGDLEGARRAYALAGGVLDGIDDPAYLSLRQTLLQETAALKELGIEPRVQAMAKLDALAQGLSLPPDTASAAAPVLAPWWQRAFGTLIESQPVDRTVAAHPTDRAAALAGLQLEISLARAAAERRDAPGLRTALSRAEYWVQRLSAASPVQQRQLAQLREIAALPLSLSVPTLGTTLQQLRQLRTAH
;
A
#
# COMPACT_ATOMS: atom_id res chain seq x y z
N MET A 1 106.57 -2.06 -126.35
CA MET A 1 107.21 -1.36 -125.21
C MET A 1 107.26 -2.39 -124.08
N ASN A 2 108.42 -2.82 -123.58
CA ASN A 2 109.46 -2.09 -122.84
C ASN A 2 108.96 -1.77 -121.41
N VAL A 3 109.42 -2.39 -120.31
CA VAL A 3 110.79 -2.45 -119.68
C VAL A 3 111.08 -1.17 -118.87
N PRO A 4 111.68 -1.17 -117.63
CA PRO A 4 112.16 -2.25 -116.71
C PRO A 4 111.42 -2.21 -115.31
N LEU A 5 111.92 -2.42 -114.06
CA LEU A 5 113.22 -2.73 -113.38
C LEU A 5 113.00 -3.38 -111.95
N ASP A 6 114.06 -3.98 -111.40
CA ASP A 6 114.51 -4.44 -110.05
C ASP A 6 113.94 -3.84 -108.72
N THR A 7 114.11 -4.42 -107.49
CA THR A 7 114.80 -5.64 -106.92
C THR A 7 113.99 -6.19 -105.67
N VAL A 8 114.40 -6.95 -104.62
CA VAL A 8 115.67 -7.40 -103.95
C VAL A 8 115.48 -8.79 -103.23
N SER A 9 116.42 -9.27 -102.37
CA SER A 9 116.57 -10.71 -101.99
C SER A 9 116.94 -11.08 -100.52
N SER A 10 116.59 -12.30 -100.05
CA SER A 10 117.01 -12.98 -98.77
C SER A 10 116.78 -14.53 -98.77
N THR A 11 117.47 -15.35 -97.93
CA THR A 11 117.55 -16.85 -98.06
C THR A 11 117.48 -17.72 -96.72
N PRO A 12 118.14 -18.91 -96.43
CA PRO A 12 117.43 -20.13 -95.92
C PRO A 12 118.06 -21.00 -94.75
N SER A 13 117.36 -22.04 -94.21
CA SER A 13 117.96 -23.30 -93.59
C SER A 13 116.92 -24.43 -93.21
N ALA A 14 117.34 -25.61 -92.67
CA ALA A 14 116.55 -26.89 -92.75
C ALA A 14 116.64 -28.03 -91.63
N SER A 15 115.56 -28.85 -91.53
CA SER A 15 115.41 -30.36 -91.32
C SER A 15 115.67 -31.18 -90.00
N ALA A 16 114.82 -32.25 -89.78
CA ALA A 16 115.02 -33.59 -89.10
C ALA A 16 114.20 -33.98 -87.79
N PRO A 17 114.27 -35.22 -87.16
CA PRO A 17 113.23 -36.31 -87.21
C PRO A 17 112.69 -36.96 -85.84
N PRO A 18 111.80 -38.03 -85.80
CA PRO A 18 110.86 -38.35 -84.66
C PRO A 18 110.88 -39.77 -83.96
N ARG A 19 110.06 -40.03 -82.89
CA ARG A 19 109.69 -41.36 -82.24
C ARG A 19 108.27 -41.45 -81.56
N ARG A 20 107.89 -42.59 -80.91
CA ARG A 20 106.51 -43.07 -80.47
C ARG A 20 106.24 -43.14 -78.93
N GLY A 21 104.96 -43.26 -78.48
CA GLY A 21 104.50 -43.48 -77.07
C GLY A 21 103.07 -44.11 -76.92
N SER A 22 102.55 -44.33 -75.68
CA SER A 22 101.30 -45.07 -75.34
C SER A 22 100.41 -44.40 -74.26
N ASN A 23 99.08 -44.63 -74.28
CA ASN A 23 98.07 -43.68 -73.75
C ASN A 23 96.94 -44.22 -72.82
N GLY A 24 96.98 -45.47 -72.32
CA GLY A 24 95.86 -46.07 -71.56
C GLY A 24 95.37 -45.31 -70.31
N TRP A 25 96.26 -44.50 -69.69
CA TRP A 25 95.98 -43.64 -68.55
C TRP A 25 94.85 -42.61 -68.79
N LEU A 26 94.67 -42.16 -70.05
CA LEU A 26 93.64 -41.16 -70.39
C LEU A 26 92.22 -41.62 -70.09
N TRP A 27 91.89 -42.91 -70.22
CA TRP A 27 90.56 -43.42 -69.89
C TRP A 27 90.26 -43.38 -68.39
N LEU A 28 91.25 -43.66 -67.53
CA LEU A 28 91.11 -43.49 -66.08
C LEU A 28 90.93 -42.02 -65.69
N LEU A 29 91.66 -41.10 -66.34
CA LEU A 29 91.47 -39.65 -66.17
C LEU A 29 90.07 -39.21 -66.58
N ILE A 30 89.53 -39.70 -67.70
CA ILE A 30 88.18 -39.37 -68.17
C ILE A 30 87.12 -39.86 -67.16
N VAL A 31 87.21 -41.09 -66.68
CA VAL A 31 86.27 -41.63 -65.67
C VAL A 31 86.35 -40.83 -64.36
N LEU A 32 87.56 -40.51 -63.88
CA LEU A 32 87.75 -39.70 -62.68
C LEU A 32 87.15 -38.28 -62.83
N LEU A 33 87.33 -37.66 -64.01
CA LEU A 33 86.80 -36.34 -64.33
C LEU A 33 85.26 -36.36 -64.44
N ILE A 34 84.67 -37.43 -64.97
CA ILE A 34 83.22 -37.64 -64.99
C ILE A 34 82.65 -37.82 -63.57
N LEU A 35 83.31 -38.61 -62.71
CA LEU A 35 82.87 -38.74 -61.30
C LEU A 35 83.01 -37.41 -60.54
N GLY A 36 84.12 -36.69 -60.71
CA GLY A 36 84.34 -35.39 -60.08
C GLY A 36 83.34 -34.33 -60.55
N GLY A 37 83.09 -34.26 -61.85
CA GLY A 37 82.11 -33.36 -62.46
C GLY A 37 80.67 -33.69 -62.05
N GLY A 38 80.30 -34.98 -62.03
CA GLY A 38 79.00 -35.45 -61.55
C GLY A 38 78.79 -35.17 -60.06
N GLY A 39 79.81 -35.37 -59.23
CA GLY A 39 79.80 -35.02 -57.82
C GLY A 39 79.64 -33.52 -57.58
N TRP A 40 80.38 -32.69 -58.32
CA TRP A 40 80.28 -31.23 -58.26
C TRP A 40 78.91 -30.71 -58.72
N TYR A 41 78.36 -31.27 -59.82
CA TYR A 41 77.03 -30.90 -60.31
C TYR A 41 75.92 -31.34 -59.34
N GLY A 42 76.03 -32.54 -58.76
CA GLY A 42 75.12 -33.04 -57.74
C GLY A 42 75.15 -32.22 -56.45
N TRP A 43 76.35 -31.83 -55.99
CA TRP A 43 76.53 -30.92 -54.85
C TRP A 43 75.92 -29.55 -55.13
N ARG A 44 76.14 -28.99 -56.33
CA ARG A 44 75.57 -27.71 -56.76
C ARG A 44 74.04 -27.73 -56.83
N GLU A 45 73.41 -28.78 -57.38
CA GLU A 45 71.95 -28.91 -57.36
C GLU A 45 71.38 -29.27 -55.98
N TRP A 46 72.15 -29.86 -55.06
CA TRP A 46 71.75 -29.98 -53.66
C TRP A 46 71.77 -28.61 -52.96
N GLN A 47 72.83 -27.82 -53.15
CA GLN A 47 72.97 -26.49 -52.58
C GLN A 47 71.95 -25.49 -53.16
N HIS A 48 71.60 -25.60 -54.44
CA HIS A 48 70.49 -24.86 -55.05
C HIS A 48 69.12 -25.31 -54.55
N ARG A 49 68.93 -26.58 -54.14
CA ARG A 49 67.69 -27.03 -53.48
C ARG A 49 67.56 -26.48 -52.07
N GLN A 50 68.60 -26.57 -51.24
CA GLN A 50 68.60 -25.95 -49.91
C GLN A 50 68.35 -24.43 -49.97
N ALA A 51 68.92 -23.73 -50.95
CA ALA A 51 68.65 -22.31 -51.14
C ALA A 51 67.19 -22.01 -51.55
N ARG A 52 66.53 -22.90 -52.30
CA ARG A 52 65.09 -22.79 -52.64
C ARG A 52 64.18 -23.15 -51.47
N GLU A 53 64.57 -24.14 -50.66
CA GLU A 53 63.85 -24.58 -49.46
C GLU A 53 63.84 -23.45 -48.41
N LEU A 54 65.02 -22.92 -48.04
CA LEU A 54 65.14 -21.77 -47.14
C LEU A 54 64.43 -20.51 -47.66
N ALA A 55 64.46 -20.27 -48.97
CA ALA A 55 63.72 -19.16 -49.57
C ALA A 55 62.20 -19.37 -49.48
N ALA A 56 61.70 -20.59 -49.69
CA ALA A 56 60.27 -20.91 -49.58
C ALA A 56 59.76 -20.87 -48.14
N GLU A 57 60.59 -21.23 -47.15
CA GLU A 57 60.31 -21.05 -45.73
C GLU A 57 60.20 -19.55 -45.39
N ALA A 58 61.17 -18.73 -45.78
CA ALA A 58 61.13 -17.28 -45.56
C ALA A 58 59.94 -16.59 -46.27
N ASP A 59 59.56 -17.07 -47.45
CA ASP A 59 58.38 -16.59 -48.19
C ASP A 59 57.06 -17.03 -47.55
N ALA A 60 57.06 -18.16 -46.81
CA ALA A 60 55.92 -18.62 -46.02
C ALA A 60 55.78 -17.82 -44.71
N ASP A 61 56.89 -17.59 -43.99
CA ASP A 61 56.90 -16.78 -42.77
C ASP A 61 56.40 -15.35 -43.02
N GLN A 62 56.85 -14.70 -44.11
CA GLN A 62 56.35 -13.38 -44.52
C GLN A 62 54.84 -13.38 -44.80
N ARG A 63 54.28 -14.49 -45.30
CA ARG A 63 52.83 -14.63 -45.51
C ARG A 63 52.08 -14.84 -44.19
N LEU A 64 52.67 -15.54 -43.22
CA LEU A 64 52.12 -15.69 -41.87
C LEU A 64 52.11 -14.35 -41.13
N ASP A 65 53.23 -13.62 -41.13
CA ASP A 65 53.32 -12.25 -40.58
C ASP A 65 52.27 -11.32 -41.21
N ALA A 66 52.12 -11.35 -42.54
CA ALA A 66 51.12 -10.56 -43.25
C ALA A 66 49.67 -10.98 -42.92
N LEU A 67 49.43 -12.23 -42.52
CA LEU A 67 48.13 -12.71 -42.05
C LEU A 67 47.87 -12.30 -40.59
N ASP A 68 48.85 -12.38 -39.70
CA ASP A 68 48.70 -11.94 -38.30
C ASP A 68 48.62 -10.40 -38.18
N GLN A 69 49.27 -9.65 -39.06
CA GLN A 69 49.04 -8.20 -39.20
C GLN A 69 47.60 -7.90 -39.68
N ARG A 70 47.02 -8.74 -40.55
CA ARG A 70 45.61 -8.62 -40.96
C ARG A 70 44.65 -9.03 -39.83
N LEU A 71 44.96 -10.08 -39.07
CA LEU A 71 44.13 -10.52 -37.94
C LEU A 71 44.16 -9.53 -36.77
N SER A 72 45.32 -8.96 -36.45
CA SER A 72 45.45 -7.93 -35.42
C SER A 72 44.75 -6.63 -35.80
N THR A 73 44.88 -6.16 -37.04
CA THR A 73 44.13 -4.99 -37.54
C THR A 73 42.62 -5.25 -37.64
N LEU A 74 42.19 -6.48 -37.98
CA LEU A 74 40.77 -6.83 -37.96
C LEU A 74 40.20 -6.86 -36.54
N ARG A 75 40.94 -7.41 -35.57
CA ARG A 75 40.58 -7.40 -34.13
C ARG A 75 40.46 -5.98 -33.59
N THR A 76 41.45 -5.10 -33.83
CA THR A 76 41.38 -3.71 -33.34
C THR A 76 40.26 -2.91 -33.99
N ASN A 77 39.92 -3.19 -35.26
CA ASN A 77 38.74 -2.62 -35.91
C ASN A 77 37.43 -3.15 -35.30
N GLN A 78 37.35 -4.45 -34.96
CA GLN A 78 36.20 -5.04 -34.28
C GLN A 78 36.01 -4.44 -32.87
N ASP A 79 37.09 -4.28 -32.10
CA ASP A 79 37.06 -3.62 -30.79
C ASP A 79 36.60 -2.15 -30.91
N ALA A 80 37.08 -1.43 -31.92
CA ALA A 80 36.67 -0.05 -32.18
C ALA A 80 35.18 0.06 -32.57
N GLN A 81 34.65 -0.90 -33.35
CA GLN A 81 33.22 -0.98 -33.65
C GLN A 81 32.38 -1.33 -32.41
N ASN A 82 32.81 -2.31 -31.61
CA ASN A 82 32.11 -2.71 -30.39
C ASN A 82 32.04 -1.56 -29.37
N ARG A 83 33.13 -0.80 -29.20
CA ARG A 83 33.15 0.43 -28.38
C ARG A 83 32.16 1.48 -28.88
N ARG A 84 32.01 1.66 -30.20
CA ARG A 84 31.00 2.58 -30.78
C ARG A 84 29.56 2.13 -30.51
N ILE A 85 29.28 0.82 -30.54
CA ILE A 85 27.96 0.27 -30.20
C ILE A 85 27.65 0.53 -28.73
N VAL A 86 28.56 0.21 -27.81
CA VAL A 86 28.40 0.47 -26.37
C VAL A 86 28.23 1.97 -26.08
N GLN A 87 28.95 2.84 -26.80
CA GLN A 87 28.79 4.30 -26.70
C GLN A 87 27.43 4.78 -27.23
N ALA A 88 26.92 4.21 -28.32
CA ALA A 88 25.59 4.52 -28.85
C ALA A 88 24.48 4.09 -27.87
N ASP A 89 24.59 2.90 -27.28
CA ASP A 89 23.68 2.40 -26.24
C ASP A 89 23.68 3.29 -24.99
N SER A 90 24.85 3.70 -24.48
CA SER A 90 24.92 4.60 -23.32
C SER A 90 24.31 5.97 -23.64
N THR A 91 24.53 6.47 -24.86
CA THR A 91 23.94 7.74 -25.33
C THR A 91 22.42 7.62 -25.45
N ASN A 92 21.91 6.51 -25.98
CA ASN A 92 20.47 6.25 -26.10
C ASN A 92 19.77 6.19 -24.73
N ARG A 93 20.39 5.57 -23.72
CA ARG A 93 19.89 5.56 -22.33
C ARG A 93 19.80 6.98 -21.76
N VAL A 94 20.86 7.77 -21.87
CA VAL A 94 20.86 9.17 -21.40
C VAL A 94 19.78 10.00 -22.11
N LEU A 95 19.61 9.86 -23.43
CA LEU A 95 18.50 10.51 -24.14
C LEU A 95 17.14 10.06 -23.63
N ARG A 96 16.97 8.77 -23.30
CA ARG A 96 15.70 8.23 -22.78
C ARG A 96 15.40 8.74 -21.38
N ASP A 97 16.41 8.84 -20.52
CA ASP A 97 16.27 9.36 -19.17
C ASP A 97 16.02 10.88 -19.17
N GLU A 98 16.66 11.65 -20.07
CA GLU A 98 16.32 13.07 -20.29
C GLU A 98 14.92 13.23 -20.92
N LEU A 99 14.48 12.35 -21.83
CA LEU A 99 13.11 12.37 -22.35
C LEU A 99 12.07 12.08 -21.26
N HIS A 100 12.35 11.13 -20.35
CA HIS A 100 11.51 10.90 -19.17
C HIS A 100 11.52 12.13 -18.23
N GLY A 101 12.69 12.73 -17.98
CA GLY A 101 12.83 13.94 -17.16
C GLY A 101 12.14 15.17 -17.75
N ILE A 102 12.19 15.35 -19.07
CA ILE A 102 11.43 16.36 -19.81
C ILE A 102 9.93 16.08 -19.71
N GLY A 103 9.49 14.83 -19.86
CA GLY A 103 8.08 14.44 -19.66
C GLY A 103 7.56 14.74 -18.26
N GLN A 104 8.34 14.42 -17.23
CA GLN A 104 8.03 14.75 -15.83
C GLN A 104 7.95 16.27 -15.60
N ARG A 105 8.93 17.03 -16.11
CA ARG A 105 8.94 18.51 -16.03
C ARG A 105 7.78 19.13 -16.80
N ALA A 106 7.41 18.59 -17.96
CA ALA A 106 6.28 19.04 -18.76
C ALA A 106 4.95 18.84 -18.03
N ALA A 107 4.74 17.66 -17.42
CA ALA A 107 3.55 17.39 -16.60
C ALA A 107 3.46 18.31 -15.37
N LEU A 108 4.57 18.60 -14.70
CA LEU A 108 4.62 19.57 -13.58
C LEU A 108 4.34 21.01 -14.05
N ILE A 109 4.80 21.38 -15.25
CA ILE A 109 4.50 22.69 -15.84
C ILE A 109 3.01 22.76 -16.21
N GLU A 110 2.45 21.72 -16.83
CA GLU A 110 1.03 21.64 -17.19
C GLU A 110 0.10 21.69 -15.96
N ASP A 111 0.44 20.98 -14.88
CA ASP A 111 -0.21 21.11 -13.57
C ASP A 111 -0.13 22.54 -13.02
N SER A 112 1.06 23.16 -13.03
CA SER A 112 1.23 24.54 -12.57
C SER A 112 0.45 25.56 -13.42
N VAL A 113 0.36 25.33 -14.74
CA VAL A 113 -0.36 26.18 -15.69
C VAL A 113 -1.87 26.00 -15.52
N SER A 114 -2.37 24.78 -15.29
CA SER A 114 -3.80 24.57 -15.01
C SER A 114 -4.25 25.24 -13.71
N LYS A 115 -3.43 25.18 -12.66
CA LYS A 115 -3.64 25.88 -11.37
C LYS A 115 -3.60 27.41 -11.52
N LEU A 116 -2.76 27.93 -12.41
CA LEU A 116 -2.68 29.36 -12.73
C LEU A 116 -3.78 29.84 -13.71
N ALA A 117 -4.32 28.95 -14.54
CA ALA A 117 -5.34 29.28 -15.54
C ALA A 117 -6.78 29.29 -14.97
N ASP A 118 -7.06 28.48 -13.94
CA ASP A 118 -8.37 28.44 -13.27
C ASP A 118 -8.22 28.41 -11.73
N PRO A 119 -7.65 29.46 -11.11
CA PRO A 119 -7.44 29.51 -9.66
C PRO A 119 -8.76 29.59 -8.88
N ASP A 120 -9.81 30.17 -9.46
CA ASP A 120 -11.13 30.29 -8.83
C ASP A 120 -11.79 28.91 -8.65
N ARG A 121 -11.69 28.01 -9.65
CA ARG A 121 -12.16 26.63 -9.53
C ARG A 121 -11.37 25.83 -8.50
N HIS A 122 -10.04 25.97 -8.47
CA HIS A 122 -9.21 25.29 -7.48
C HIS A 122 -9.51 25.80 -6.06
N GLY A 123 -9.71 27.11 -5.88
CA GLY A 123 -10.14 27.70 -4.61
C GLY A 123 -11.52 27.23 -4.18
N ALA A 124 -12.48 27.15 -5.12
CA ALA A 124 -13.82 26.62 -4.85
C ALA A 124 -13.81 25.12 -4.50
N GLN A 125 -12.94 24.31 -5.13
CA GLN A 125 -12.74 22.91 -4.79
C GLN A 125 -12.13 22.76 -3.39
N ALA A 126 -11.08 23.52 -3.06
CA ALA A 126 -10.48 23.53 -1.73
C ALA A 126 -11.51 23.92 -0.64
N MET A 127 -12.29 24.98 -0.87
CA MET A 127 -13.37 25.41 0.03
C MET A 127 -14.44 24.32 0.23
N ARG A 128 -14.81 23.57 -0.82
CA ARG A 128 -15.75 22.43 -0.70
C ARG A 128 -15.14 21.28 0.11
N LEU A 129 -13.84 21.03 0.01
CA LEU A 129 -13.15 20.03 0.82
C LEU A 129 -13.07 20.45 2.31
N ASP A 130 -12.79 21.73 2.59
CA ASP A 130 -12.83 22.29 3.96
C ASP A 130 -14.23 22.23 4.58
N GLU A 131 -15.28 22.61 3.84
CA GLU A 131 -16.67 22.48 4.31
C GLU A 131 -17.07 21.01 4.51
N THR A 132 -16.62 20.10 3.65
CA THR A 132 -16.81 18.65 3.84
C THR A 132 -16.15 18.16 5.13
N GLU A 133 -14.92 18.60 5.42
CA GLU A 133 -14.22 18.27 6.67
C GLU A 133 -14.95 18.86 7.91
N LEU A 134 -15.43 20.09 7.81
CA LEU A 134 -16.22 20.74 8.87
C LEU A 134 -17.51 19.97 9.16
N LEU A 135 -18.28 19.61 8.12
CA LEU A 135 -19.53 18.87 8.26
C LEU A 135 -19.32 17.45 8.81
N LEU A 136 -18.29 16.73 8.36
CA LEU A 136 -17.96 15.40 8.90
C LEU A 136 -17.52 15.47 10.37
N SER A 137 -16.67 16.43 10.73
CA SER A 137 -16.23 16.60 12.13
C SER A 137 -17.36 17.05 13.06
N LEU A 138 -18.25 17.94 12.60
CA LEU A 138 -19.49 18.30 13.29
C LEU A 138 -20.41 17.08 13.49
N GLY A 139 -20.54 16.23 12.46
CA GLY A 139 -21.32 14.99 12.53
C GLY A 139 -20.78 14.02 13.58
N GLN A 140 -19.46 13.83 13.63
CA GLN A 140 -18.80 13.02 14.66
C GLN A 140 -18.96 13.60 16.06
N GLN A 141 -18.76 14.92 16.25
CA GLN A 141 -18.95 15.56 17.55
C GLN A 141 -20.40 15.43 18.02
N ARG A 142 -21.37 15.62 17.14
CA ARG A 142 -22.79 15.40 17.44
C ARG A 142 -23.09 13.95 17.84
N LEU A 143 -22.49 12.95 17.19
CA LEU A 143 -22.74 11.54 17.53
C LEU A 143 -22.00 11.08 18.79
N LEU A 144 -20.72 11.42 18.95
CA LEU A 144 -19.87 10.91 20.03
C LEU A 144 -20.07 11.67 21.34
N ILE A 145 -20.27 12.99 21.29
CA ILE A 145 -20.45 13.84 22.47
C ILE A 145 -21.94 13.96 22.79
N ALA A 146 -22.74 14.46 21.84
CA ALA A 146 -24.17 14.71 22.09
C ALA A 146 -25.06 13.47 21.87
N GLY A 147 -24.64 12.47 21.08
CA GLY A 147 -25.49 11.36 20.60
C GLY A 147 -26.68 11.80 19.73
N ASP A 148 -26.62 13.02 19.18
CA ASP A 148 -27.59 13.55 18.23
C ASP A 148 -27.44 12.82 16.87
N LEU A 149 -27.95 11.59 16.81
CA LEU A 149 -27.91 10.73 15.63
C LEU A 149 -28.56 11.40 14.41
N GLU A 150 -29.65 12.13 14.60
CA GLU A 150 -30.31 12.87 13.51
C GLU A 150 -29.48 14.07 13.04
N GLY A 151 -28.82 14.79 13.94
CA GLY A 151 -27.84 15.81 13.56
C GLY A 151 -26.61 15.23 12.86
N ALA A 152 -26.12 14.07 13.30
CA ALA A 152 -25.03 13.36 12.63
C ALA A 152 -25.43 12.91 11.22
N ARG A 153 -26.60 12.28 11.06
CA ARG A 153 -27.21 11.90 9.77
C ARG A 153 -27.32 13.10 8.82
N ARG A 154 -27.82 14.24 9.30
CA ARG A 154 -27.96 15.48 8.52
C ARG A 154 -26.60 16.08 8.14
N ALA A 155 -25.65 16.14 9.06
CA ALA A 155 -24.30 16.64 8.78
C ALA A 155 -23.57 15.77 7.73
N TYR A 156 -23.65 14.45 7.85
CA TYR A 156 -23.11 13.51 6.88
C TYR A 156 -23.80 13.58 5.50
N ALA A 157 -25.12 13.80 5.46
CA ALA A 157 -25.84 14.01 4.20
C ALA A 157 -25.46 15.34 3.52
N LEU A 158 -25.25 16.41 4.29
CA LEU A 158 -24.74 17.68 3.78
C LEU A 158 -23.30 17.54 3.25
N ALA A 159 -22.42 16.84 3.99
CA ALA A 159 -21.06 16.54 3.54
C ALA A 159 -21.06 15.78 2.19
N GLY A 160 -21.99 14.83 2.03
CA GLY A 160 -22.22 14.14 0.75
C GLY A 160 -22.58 15.12 -0.37
N GLY A 161 -23.57 15.99 -0.17
CA GLY A 161 -23.98 16.98 -1.17
C GLY A 161 -22.92 18.02 -1.54
N VAL A 162 -22.02 18.36 -0.60
CA VAL A 162 -20.87 19.24 -0.88
C VAL A 162 -19.80 18.50 -1.70
N LEU A 163 -19.50 17.25 -1.35
CA LEU A 163 -18.51 16.41 -2.02
C LEU A 163 -18.98 15.93 -3.41
N ASP A 164 -20.28 15.72 -3.62
CA ASP A 164 -20.84 15.40 -4.93
C ASP A 164 -20.70 16.56 -5.93
N GLY A 165 -20.58 17.79 -5.44
CA GLY A 165 -20.20 18.95 -6.24
C GLY A 165 -18.72 19.04 -6.63
N ILE A 166 -17.91 18.01 -6.38
CA ILE A 166 -16.50 17.97 -6.79
C ILE A 166 -16.34 17.05 -8.01
N ASP A 167 -16.24 17.66 -9.19
CA ASP A 167 -16.07 17.00 -10.50
C ASP A 167 -14.62 16.54 -10.74
N ASP A 168 -14.11 15.71 -9.83
CA ASP A 168 -12.75 15.17 -9.86
C ASP A 168 -12.77 13.65 -9.55
N PRO A 169 -12.23 12.79 -10.44
CA PRO A 169 -12.13 11.34 -10.24
C PRO A 169 -11.33 10.90 -9.01
N ALA A 170 -10.38 11.71 -8.52
CA ALA A 170 -9.55 11.35 -7.36
C ALA A 170 -10.38 11.11 -6.08
N TYR A 171 -11.53 11.76 -5.97
CA TYR A 171 -12.42 11.70 -4.80
C TYR A 171 -13.55 10.66 -4.94
N LEU A 172 -13.50 9.78 -5.93
CA LEU A 172 -14.50 8.70 -6.11
C LEU A 172 -14.48 7.68 -4.95
N SER A 173 -13.29 7.33 -4.46
CA SER A 173 -13.12 6.46 -3.28
C SER A 173 -13.70 7.10 -2.02
N LEU A 174 -13.41 8.39 -1.81
CA LEU A 174 -13.92 9.17 -0.69
C LEU A 174 -15.46 9.24 -0.70
N ARG A 175 -16.07 9.46 -1.88
CA ARG A 175 -17.54 9.39 -2.05
C ARG A 175 -18.09 8.00 -1.74
N GLN A 176 -17.43 6.94 -2.17
CA GLN A 176 -17.85 5.56 -1.88
C GLN A 176 -17.80 5.24 -0.38
N THR A 177 -16.74 5.63 0.32
CA THR A 177 -16.63 5.46 1.79
C THR A 177 -17.66 6.33 2.54
N LEU A 178 -17.90 7.57 2.09
CA LEU A 178 -18.92 8.43 2.67
C LEU A 178 -20.33 7.84 2.52
N LEU A 179 -20.66 7.30 1.33
CA LEU A 179 -21.94 6.62 1.11
C LEU A 179 -22.11 5.41 2.05
N GLN A 180 -21.06 4.62 2.28
CA GLN A 180 -21.06 3.51 3.24
C GLN A 180 -21.25 3.99 4.69
N GLU A 181 -20.58 5.06 5.12
CA GLU A 181 -20.82 5.66 6.44
C GLU A 181 -22.25 6.22 6.57
N THR A 182 -22.81 6.87 5.54
CA THR A 182 -24.21 7.34 5.60
C THR A 182 -25.22 6.19 5.62
N ALA A 183 -24.90 5.05 5.01
CA ALA A 183 -25.74 3.85 5.06
C ALA A 183 -25.71 3.22 6.46
N ALA A 184 -24.53 2.99 7.03
CA ALA A 184 -24.39 2.52 8.40
C ALA A 184 -25.07 3.45 9.42
N LEU A 185 -24.97 4.77 9.23
CA LEU A 185 -25.70 5.76 10.03
C LEU A 185 -27.22 5.66 9.88
N LYS A 186 -27.76 5.23 8.74
CA LYS A 186 -29.20 5.03 8.51
C LYS A 186 -29.72 3.71 9.08
N GLU A 187 -28.90 2.66 9.10
CA GLU A 187 -29.25 1.35 9.69
C GLU A 187 -29.38 1.39 11.22
N LEU A 188 -28.76 2.36 11.89
CA LEU A 188 -28.95 2.57 13.32
C LEU A 188 -30.43 2.79 13.68
N GLY A 189 -30.89 2.13 14.74
CA GLY A 189 -32.23 2.35 15.29
C GLY A 189 -32.39 3.68 16.04
N ILE A 190 -33.40 3.74 16.90
CA ILE A 190 -33.59 4.83 17.87
C ILE A 190 -32.35 4.90 18.78
N GLU A 191 -31.90 6.12 19.15
CA GLU A 191 -30.79 6.28 20.10
C GLU A 191 -31.10 5.52 21.41
N PRO A 192 -30.23 4.58 21.87
CA PRO A 192 -30.50 3.77 23.05
C PRO A 192 -30.77 4.56 24.33
N ARG A 193 -30.17 5.76 24.48
CA ARG A 193 -30.49 6.70 25.56
C ARG A 193 -31.96 7.12 25.53
N VAL A 194 -32.47 7.52 24.36
CA VAL A 194 -33.89 7.89 24.18
C VAL A 194 -34.80 6.69 24.41
N GLN A 195 -34.40 5.49 23.98
CA GLN A 195 -35.14 4.26 24.27
C GLN A 195 -35.18 3.96 25.78
N ALA A 196 -34.08 4.15 26.50
CA ALA A 196 -34.01 3.98 27.95
C ALA A 196 -34.87 5.01 28.69
N MET A 197 -34.80 6.29 28.29
CA MET A 197 -35.64 7.37 28.84
C MET A 197 -37.13 7.10 28.61
N ALA A 198 -37.54 6.74 27.39
CA ALA A 198 -38.95 6.44 27.10
C ALA A 198 -39.49 5.25 27.92
N LYS A 199 -38.66 4.23 28.17
CA LYS A 199 -39.00 3.11 29.07
C LYS A 199 -39.07 3.55 30.54
N LEU A 200 -38.20 4.44 31.00
CA LEU A 200 -38.27 5.03 32.35
C LEU A 200 -39.51 5.91 32.54
N ASP A 201 -39.91 6.67 31.52
CA ASP A 201 -41.15 7.47 31.54
C ASP A 201 -42.40 6.58 31.58
N ALA A 202 -42.46 5.54 30.75
CA ALA A 202 -43.55 4.57 30.78
C ALA A 202 -43.64 3.84 32.13
N LEU A 203 -42.50 3.48 32.73
CA LEU A 203 -42.46 2.88 34.07
C LEU A 203 -42.94 3.86 35.15
N ALA A 204 -42.50 5.13 35.11
CA ALA A 204 -42.94 6.16 36.05
C ALA A 204 -44.45 6.42 35.98
N GLN A 205 -45.03 6.44 34.77
CA GLN A 205 -46.48 6.56 34.57
C GLN A 205 -47.24 5.33 35.09
N GLY A 206 -46.68 4.12 34.91
CA GLY A 206 -47.22 2.87 35.46
C GLY A 206 -47.07 2.70 36.98
N LEU A 207 -46.40 3.64 37.65
CA LEU A 207 -46.21 3.72 39.11
C LEU A 207 -47.00 4.89 39.72
N SER A 208 -48.05 5.35 39.02
CA SER A 208 -48.92 6.46 39.44
C SER A 208 -49.32 6.34 40.92
N LEU A 209 -49.09 7.43 41.67
CA LEU A 209 -49.39 7.45 43.09
C LEU A 209 -50.90 7.21 43.29
N PRO A 210 -51.31 6.47 44.33
CA PRO A 210 -52.63 6.65 44.89
C PRO A 210 -52.81 8.15 45.19
N PRO A 211 -53.96 8.77 44.85
CA PRO A 211 -54.25 10.10 45.35
C PRO A 211 -54.28 10.06 46.88
N ASP A 212 -54.03 11.21 47.52
CA ASP A 212 -54.05 11.35 48.99
C ASP A 212 -55.48 11.34 49.58
N THR A 213 -56.36 10.51 48.99
CA THR A 213 -57.53 10.00 49.67
C THR A 213 -57.06 9.01 50.73
N ALA A 214 -56.77 9.53 51.92
CA ALA A 214 -56.82 8.75 53.14
C ALA A 214 -58.23 8.14 53.25
N SER A 215 -58.38 6.93 52.73
CA SER A 215 -59.66 6.22 52.71
C SER A 215 -60.02 5.88 54.15
N ALA A 216 -60.81 6.76 54.77
CA ALA A 216 -61.35 6.59 56.10
C ALA A 216 -62.22 5.32 56.08
N ALA A 217 -61.63 4.21 56.49
CA ALA A 217 -62.25 2.89 56.45
C ALA A 217 -63.61 2.98 57.16
N ALA A 218 -64.68 2.71 56.41
CA ALA A 218 -66.04 2.83 56.92
C ALA A 218 -66.14 1.99 58.22
N PRO A 219 -66.66 2.57 59.32
CA PRO A 219 -66.54 1.95 60.63
C PRO A 219 -67.35 0.64 60.69
N VAL A 220 -66.64 -0.47 60.49
CA VAL A 220 -67.19 -1.82 60.68
C VAL A 220 -67.68 -1.90 62.12
N LEU A 221 -68.95 -2.28 62.30
CA LEU A 221 -69.63 -2.32 63.60
C LEU A 221 -69.11 -3.48 64.48
N ALA A 222 -67.87 -3.34 64.93
CA ALA A 222 -67.20 -4.32 65.77
C ALA A 222 -67.96 -4.50 67.10
N PRO A 223 -68.20 -5.75 67.54
CA PRO A 223 -68.71 -6.07 68.87
C PRO A 223 -67.99 -5.31 69.99
N TRP A 224 -68.73 -4.98 71.05
CA TRP A 224 -68.24 -4.10 72.12
C TRP A 224 -66.96 -4.62 72.80
N TRP A 225 -66.80 -5.95 72.89
CA TRP A 225 -65.60 -6.58 73.45
C TRP A 225 -64.35 -6.41 72.57
N GLN A 226 -64.50 -6.38 71.23
CA GLN A 226 -63.38 -6.04 70.33
C GLN A 226 -62.97 -4.57 70.47
N ARG A 227 -63.90 -3.66 70.75
CA ARG A 227 -63.57 -2.26 71.09
C ARG A 227 -62.91 -2.11 72.46
N ALA A 228 -63.21 -2.98 73.43
CA ALA A 228 -62.63 -2.94 74.77
C ALA A 228 -61.21 -3.52 74.84
N PHE A 229 -60.89 -4.53 74.03
CA PHE A 229 -59.60 -5.25 74.09
C PHE A 229 -58.72 -5.14 72.83
N GLY A 230 -59.27 -4.70 71.69
CA GLY A 230 -58.51 -4.58 70.42
C GLY A 230 -57.36 -3.58 70.46
N THR A 231 -57.36 -2.64 71.40
CA THR A 231 -56.26 -1.69 71.62
C THR A 231 -55.03 -2.31 72.29
N LEU A 232 -55.11 -3.54 72.84
CA LEU A 232 -53.98 -4.21 73.49
C LEU A 232 -53.36 -5.36 72.66
N ILE A 233 -54.16 -6.06 71.83
CA ILE A 233 -53.68 -7.23 71.07
C ILE A 233 -54.30 -7.27 69.67
N GLU A 234 -53.79 -6.45 68.75
CA GLU A 234 -53.97 -6.68 67.30
C GLU A 234 -52.72 -7.36 66.73
N SER A 235 -52.62 -8.67 66.93
CA SER A 235 -51.53 -9.50 66.39
C SER A 235 -51.77 -9.86 64.92
N GLN A 236 -51.73 -8.87 64.03
CA GLN A 236 -51.60 -9.16 62.60
C GLN A 236 -50.20 -9.77 62.34
N PRO A 237 -50.10 -10.86 61.55
CA PRO A 237 -48.80 -11.42 61.18
C PRO A 237 -48.09 -10.47 60.20
N VAL A 238 -47.25 -9.59 60.73
CA VAL A 238 -46.48 -8.63 59.93
C VAL A 238 -45.39 -9.36 59.16
N ASP A 239 -45.69 -9.72 57.90
CA ASP A 239 -44.69 -10.04 56.89
C ASP A 239 -43.86 -8.79 56.61
N ARG A 240 -42.77 -8.62 57.36
CA ARG A 240 -41.88 -7.43 57.36
C ARG A 240 -41.23 -7.12 56.00
N THR A 241 -41.45 -7.96 55.00
CA THR A 241 -40.99 -7.83 53.62
C THR A 241 -41.79 -6.80 52.81
N VAL A 242 -43.08 -6.59 53.14
CA VAL A 242 -43.98 -5.70 52.39
C VAL A 242 -44.41 -4.51 53.23
N ALA A 243 -44.40 -3.31 52.63
CA ALA A 243 -44.90 -2.08 53.22
C ALA A 243 -46.44 -2.10 53.35
N ALA A 244 -46.92 -2.71 54.44
CA ALA A 244 -48.33 -2.85 54.77
C ALA A 244 -48.96 -1.57 55.36
N HIS A 245 -48.23 -0.81 56.17
CA HIS A 245 -48.72 0.47 56.71
C HIS A 245 -48.71 1.57 55.63
N PRO A 246 -49.71 2.47 55.58
CA PRO A 246 -49.77 3.55 54.60
C PRO A 246 -48.51 4.43 54.59
N THR A 247 -47.95 4.75 55.75
CA THR A 247 -46.74 5.57 55.89
C THR A 247 -45.49 4.90 55.31
N ASP A 248 -45.29 3.60 55.58
CA ASP A 248 -44.21 2.80 54.97
C ASP A 248 -44.36 2.72 53.45
N ARG A 249 -45.61 2.60 52.98
CA ARG A 249 -45.93 2.52 51.55
C ARG A 249 -45.65 3.84 50.84
N ALA A 250 -46.02 4.97 51.44
CA ALA A 250 -45.69 6.30 50.94
C ALA A 250 -44.17 6.54 50.90
N ALA A 251 -43.45 6.18 51.96
CA ALA A 251 -41.99 6.28 52.00
C ALA A 251 -41.29 5.40 50.93
N ALA A 252 -41.80 4.19 50.70
CA ALA A 252 -41.27 3.30 49.67
C ALA A 252 -41.59 3.77 48.23
N LEU A 253 -42.76 4.40 48.01
CA LEU A 253 -43.08 5.05 46.73
C LEU A 253 -42.16 6.25 46.46
N ALA A 254 -41.93 7.10 47.47
CA ALA A 254 -41.00 8.23 47.36
C ALA A 254 -39.55 7.76 47.08
N GLY A 255 -39.10 6.69 47.74
CA GLY A 255 -37.80 6.05 47.47
C GLY A 255 -37.68 5.52 46.03
N LEU A 256 -38.72 4.87 45.52
CA LEU A 256 -38.76 4.40 44.14
C LEU A 256 -38.73 5.55 43.12
N GLN A 257 -39.48 6.62 43.36
CA GLN A 257 -39.50 7.81 42.49
C GLN A 257 -38.15 8.53 42.48
N LEU A 258 -37.49 8.65 43.65
CA LEU A 258 -36.14 9.19 43.75
C LEU A 258 -35.16 8.37 42.90
N GLU A 259 -35.11 7.05 43.06
CA GLU A 259 -34.21 6.19 42.27
C GLU A 259 -34.55 6.20 40.75
N ILE A 260 -35.82 6.36 40.35
CA ILE A 260 -36.20 6.54 38.94
C ILE A 260 -35.73 7.91 38.40
N SER A 261 -35.77 8.98 39.20
CA SER A 261 -35.22 10.29 38.81
C SER A 261 -33.69 10.26 38.71
N LEU A 262 -33.00 9.54 39.60
CA LEU A 262 -31.56 9.30 39.54
C LEU A 262 -31.19 8.45 38.31
N ALA A 263 -31.99 7.42 37.99
CA ALA A 263 -31.85 6.63 36.78
C ALA A 263 -31.99 7.50 35.51
N ARG A 264 -32.96 8.42 35.47
CA ARG A 264 -33.11 9.39 34.37
C ARG A 264 -31.89 10.31 34.24
N ALA A 265 -31.41 10.89 35.33
CA ALA A 265 -30.23 11.74 35.34
C ALA A 265 -28.93 11.00 34.95
N ALA A 266 -28.83 9.71 35.29
CA ALA A 266 -27.75 8.85 34.83
C ALA A 266 -27.87 8.52 33.33
N ALA A 267 -29.06 8.18 32.85
CA ALA A 267 -29.31 7.91 31.43
C ALA A 267 -28.95 9.12 30.54
N GLU A 268 -29.36 10.32 30.94
CA GLU A 268 -29.03 11.57 30.23
C GLU A 268 -27.51 11.81 30.14
N ARG A 269 -26.78 11.51 31.22
CA ARG A 269 -25.31 11.61 31.25
C ARG A 269 -24.58 10.42 30.61
N ARG A 270 -25.30 9.47 29.98
CA ARG A 270 -24.80 8.16 29.52
C ARG A 270 -24.06 7.35 30.59
N ASP A 271 -24.37 7.60 31.86
CA ASP A 271 -23.73 7.00 33.02
C ASP A 271 -24.27 5.58 33.27
N ALA A 272 -23.79 4.63 32.47
CA ALA A 272 -24.17 3.22 32.54
C ALA A 272 -23.92 2.53 33.90
N PRO A 273 -22.86 2.82 34.69
CA PRO A 273 -22.78 2.31 36.06
C PRO A 273 -23.76 3.02 37.02
N GLY A 274 -23.95 4.33 36.91
CA GLY A 274 -24.94 5.07 37.70
C GLY A 274 -26.37 4.59 37.46
N LEU A 275 -26.75 4.37 36.20
CA LEU A 275 -28.07 3.85 35.80
C LEU A 275 -28.33 2.47 36.44
N ARG A 276 -27.38 1.54 36.34
CA ARG A 276 -27.51 0.20 36.94
C ARG A 276 -27.56 0.25 38.48
N THR A 277 -26.88 1.20 39.10
CA THR A 277 -26.93 1.43 40.55
C THR A 277 -28.30 1.94 41.00
N ALA A 278 -28.87 2.92 40.28
CA ALA A 278 -30.22 3.43 40.57
C ALA A 278 -31.31 2.36 40.32
N LEU A 279 -31.22 1.61 39.21
CA LEU A 279 -32.21 0.59 38.86
C LEU A 279 -32.20 -0.62 39.82
N SER A 280 -31.03 -1.05 40.31
CA SER A 280 -30.96 -2.12 41.31
C SER A 280 -31.54 -1.71 42.67
N ARG A 281 -31.50 -0.42 43.03
CA ARG A 281 -32.21 0.12 44.19
C ARG A 281 -33.71 0.29 43.93
N ALA A 282 -34.10 0.66 42.71
CA ALA A 282 -35.51 0.64 42.30
C ALA A 282 -36.11 -0.77 42.39
N GLU A 283 -35.36 -1.82 42.01
CA GLU A 283 -35.78 -3.22 42.22
C GLU A 283 -36.05 -3.55 43.69
N TYR A 284 -35.19 -3.09 44.61
CA TYR A 284 -35.40 -3.25 46.06
C TYR A 284 -36.68 -2.54 46.55
N TRP A 285 -36.95 -1.32 46.10
CA TRP A 285 -38.19 -0.62 46.44
C TRP A 285 -39.44 -1.30 45.86
N VAL A 286 -39.38 -1.80 44.62
CA VAL A 286 -40.47 -2.60 44.00
C VAL A 286 -40.73 -3.90 44.78
N GLN A 287 -39.68 -4.53 45.31
CA GLN A 287 -39.80 -5.69 46.20
C GLN A 287 -40.48 -5.34 47.54
N ARG A 288 -40.15 -4.18 48.14
CA ARG A 288 -40.79 -3.71 49.39
C ARG A 288 -42.25 -3.23 49.20
N LEU A 289 -42.64 -2.79 48.00
CA LEU A 289 -43.96 -2.21 47.72
C LEU A 289 -45.09 -3.22 47.49
N SER A 290 -44.79 -4.49 47.22
CA SER A 290 -45.81 -5.50 46.91
C SER A 290 -45.32 -6.93 47.21
N ALA A 291 -46.26 -7.83 47.50
CA ALA A 291 -45.98 -9.25 47.59
C ALA A 291 -45.66 -9.84 46.20
N ALA A 292 -44.97 -11.00 46.20
CA ALA A 292 -44.58 -11.74 45.01
C ALA A 292 -45.77 -11.96 44.06
N SER A 293 -45.74 -11.32 42.89
CA SER A 293 -46.87 -11.34 41.95
C SER A 293 -46.43 -11.27 40.48
N PRO A 294 -47.25 -11.78 39.53
CA PRO A 294 -46.96 -11.66 38.10
C PRO A 294 -46.93 -10.21 37.56
N VAL A 295 -47.38 -9.22 38.34
CA VAL A 295 -47.23 -7.79 38.01
C VAL A 295 -45.84 -7.31 38.43
N GLN A 296 -45.45 -7.55 39.68
CA GLN A 296 -44.13 -7.21 40.22
C GLN A 296 -43.00 -7.87 39.41
N GLN A 297 -43.14 -9.15 39.04
CA GLN A 297 -42.15 -9.85 38.21
C GLN A 297 -41.94 -9.17 36.84
N ARG A 298 -43.00 -8.62 36.22
CA ARG A 298 -42.88 -7.85 34.98
C ARG A 298 -42.20 -6.50 35.19
N GLN A 299 -42.49 -5.80 36.29
CA GLN A 299 -41.80 -4.54 36.62
C GLN A 299 -40.30 -4.75 36.90
N LEU A 300 -39.94 -5.81 37.63
CA LEU A 300 -38.53 -6.20 37.86
C LEU A 300 -37.83 -6.60 36.55
N ALA A 301 -38.53 -7.32 35.66
CA ALA A 301 -37.99 -7.63 34.33
C ALA A 301 -37.75 -6.37 33.48
N GLN A 302 -38.68 -5.41 33.49
CA GLN A 302 -38.52 -4.12 32.80
C GLN A 302 -37.35 -3.29 33.34
N LEU A 303 -37.18 -3.23 34.67
CA LEU A 303 -36.03 -2.56 35.30
C LEU A 303 -34.69 -3.16 34.82
N ARG A 304 -34.61 -4.50 34.73
CA ARG A 304 -33.41 -5.22 34.24
C ARG A 304 -33.19 -5.04 32.75
N GLU A 305 -34.26 -5.00 31.95
CA GLU A 305 -34.20 -4.72 30.52
C GLU A 305 -33.64 -3.31 30.24
N ILE A 306 -34.07 -2.30 31.01
CA ILE A 306 -33.52 -0.94 30.93
C ILE A 306 -32.05 -0.92 31.41
N ALA A 307 -31.72 -1.64 32.48
CA ALA A 307 -30.36 -1.74 33.02
C ALA A 307 -29.35 -2.42 32.07
N ALA A 308 -29.83 -3.16 31.07
CA ALA A 308 -29.04 -3.82 30.05
C ALA A 308 -28.85 -3.00 28.76
N LEU A 309 -29.52 -1.85 28.61
CA LEU A 309 -29.41 -1.03 27.40
C LEU A 309 -28.02 -0.32 27.30
N PRO A 310 -27.32 -0.42 26.15
CA PRO A 310 -26.07 0.28 25.94
C PRO A 310 -26.34 1.76 25.66
N LEU A 311 -26.12 2.65 26.64
CA LEU A 311 -26.45 4.09 26.54
C LEU A 311 -25.67 4.89 25.46
N SER A 312 -24.69 4.27 24.80
CA SER A 312 -23.81 4.87 23.79
C SER A 312 -23.96 4.18 22.44
N LEU A 313 -24.10 4.95 21.37
CA LEU A 313 -23.95 4.47 20.00
C LEU A 313 -22.46 4.26 19.67
N SER A 314 -22.12 3.17 19.00
CA SER A 314 -20.81 2.92 18.41
C SER A 314 -20.95 2.41 16.97
N VAL A 315 -20.17 2.98 16.07
CA VAL A 315 -20.16 2.64 14.63
C VAL A 315 -18.70 2.40 14.24
N PRO A 316 -18.26 1.15 14.04
CA PRO A 316 -16.84 0.83 13.85
C PRO A 316 -16.17 1.47 12.63
N THR A 317 -16.96 1.85 11.62
CA THR A 317 -16.51 2.45 10.35
C THR A 317 -16.59 3.98 10.33
N LEU A 318 -17.12 4.61 11.38
CA LEU A 318 -17.38 6.05 11.40
C LEU A 318 -16.08 6.86 11.51
N GLY A 319 -15.85 7.73 10.54
CA GLY A 319 -14.70 8.61 10.45
C GLY A 319 -13.58 8.15 9.53
N THR A 320 -13.73 7.00 8.86
CA THR A 320 -12.80 6.58 7.81
C THR A 320 -12.75 7.60 6.65
N THR A 321 -13.89 8.18 6.28
CA THR A 321 -14.00 9.28 5.31
C THR A 321 -13.21 10.52 5.77
N LEU A 322 -13.37 10.93 7.03
CA LEU A 322 -12.66 12.09 7.58
C LEU A 322 -11.13 11.87 7.61
N GLN A 323 -10.70 10.64 7.91
CA GLN A 323 -9.28 10.27 7.87
C GLN A 323 -8.73 10.26 6.44
N GLN A 324 -9.46 9.67 5.48
CA GLN A 324 -9.10 9.67 4.05
C GLN A 324 -8.97 11.10 3.51
N LEU A 325 -9.94 11.97 3.79
CA LEU A 325 -9.92 13.37 3.37
C LEU A 325 -8.67 14.10 3.90
N ARG A 326 -8.33 13.91 5.17
CA ARG A 326 -7.08 14.45 5.76
C ARG A 326 -5.82 13.89 5.11
N GLN A 327 -5.79 12.60 4.82
CA GLN A 327 -4.65 11.95 4.14
C GLN A 327 -4.44 12.50 2.73
N LEU A 328 -5.51 12.70 1.96
CA LEU A 328 -5.46 13.36 0.65
C LEU A 328 -4.93 14.79 0.76
N ARG A 329 -5.41 15.58 1.74
CA ARG A 329 -4.91 16.95 2.01
C ARG A 329 -3.42 17.00 2.40
N THR A 330 -2.84 15.91 2.93
CA THR A 330 -1.40 15.83 3.24
C THR A 330 -0.54 15.27 2.11
N ALA A 331 -1.14 14.88 0.99
CA ALA A 331 -0.47 14.29 -0.18
C ALA A 331 -0.45 15.21 -1.42
N HIS A 332 -0.96 16.43 -1.27
CA HIS A 332 -1.10 17.47 -2.31
C HIS A 332 -0.45 18.78 -1.87
#